data_AF-A0A0F8XL69-F1
#
_entry.id   AF-A0A0F8XL69-F1
#
_cell.length_a   1.000
_cell.length_b   1.000
_cell.length_c   1.000
_cell.angle_alpha   90.00
_cell.angle_beta   90.00
_cell.angle_gamma   90.00
#
_symmetry.space_group_name_H-M   'P 1'
#
loop_
_entity.id
_entity.type
_entity.pdbx_description
1 polymer ?
#
loop_
_entity_poly.entity_id
_entity_poly.type
_entity_poly.pdbx_seq_one_letter_code
_entity_poly.pdbx_strand_id
1 'polypeptide(L)' 'MIQIEDLKARDVGRAVIYRSPGVDKAASGYISSWNYALVFVRYGAGPQAAATDPKDLEWAYGAD' A
#
# COMPACT_ATOMS: atom_id res chain seq x y z
N MET A 1 -8.66 -4.90 -0.95
CA MET A 1 -8.64 -3.91 0.14
C MET A 1 -7.75 -4.42 1.28
N ILE A 2 -6.85 -3.59 1.80
CA ILE A 2 -6.03 -3.89 2.98
C ILE A 2 -6.77 -3.42 4.25
N GLN A 3 -6.69 -4.20 5.33
CA GLN A 3 -7.10 -3.78 6.67
C GLN A 3 -5.84 -3.53 7.51
N ILE A 4 -5.76 -2.38 8.20
CA ILE A 4 -4.57 -2.03 8.98
C ILE A 4 -4.32 -3.02 10.13
N GLU A 5 -5.38 -3.54 10.72
CA GLU A 5 -5.31 -4.53 11.81
C GLU A 5 -4.69 -5.87 11.38
N ASP A 6 -4.72 -6.18 10.09
CA ASP A 6 -4.14 -7.40 9.53
C ASP A 6 -2.64 -7.24 9.17
N LEU A 7 -2.12 -6.01 9.16
CA LEU A 7 -0.74 -5.73 8.80
C LEU A 7 0.23 -6.20 9.89
N LYS A 8 1.24 -6.96 9.47
CA LYS A 8 2.29 -7.51 10.32
C LYS A 8 3.63 -6.94 9.90
N ALA A 9 4.61 -6.97 10.80
CA ALA A 9 5.98 -6.50 10.52
C ALA A 9 6.56 -7.09 9.20
N ARG A 10 6.20 -8.33 8.85
CA ARG A 10 6.60 -9.00 7.60
C ARG A 10 6.04 -8.39 6.32
N ASP A 11 5.00 -7.56 6.41
CA ASP A 11 4.37 -6.90 5.27
C ASP A 11 5.12 -5.63 4.84
N VAL A 12 6.10 -5.15 5.63
CA VAL A 12 7.05 -4.13 5.16
C VAL A 12 7.82 -4.68 3.96
N GLY A 13 7.81 -3.94 2.86
CA GLY A 13 8.39 -4.34 1.57
C GLY A 13 7.43 -5.17 0.70
N ARG A 14 6.24 -5.53 1.18
CA ARG A 14 5.25 -6.27 0.40
C ARG A 14 4.57 -5.35 -0.62
N ALA A 15 4.37 -5.87 -1.82
CA ALA A 15 3.86 -5.11 -2.95
C ALA A 15 2.34 -4.88 -2.86
N VAL A 16 1.92 -3.66 -3.15
CA VAL A 16 0.53 -3.23 -3.13
C VAL A 16 0.20 -2.44 -4.40
N ILE A 17 -1.08 -2.38 -4.72
CA ILE A 17 -1.64 -1.62 -5.83
C ILE A 17 -2.62 -0.61 -5.23
N TYR A 18 -2.41 0.67 -5.54
CA TYR A 18 -3.37 1.72 -5.27
C TYR A 18 -4.50 1.67 -6.29
N ARG A 19 -5.74 1.53 -5.80
CA ARG A 19 -6.99 1.66 -6.54
C ARG A 19 -7.95 2.51 -5.73
N SER A 20 -8.20 3.73 -6.18
CA SER A 20 -9.20 4.62 -5.56
C SER A 20 -10.30 4.96 -6.58
N PRO A 21 -11.57 5.03 -6.16
CA PRO A 21 -12.67 5.42 -7.04
C PRO A 21 -12.42 6.83 -7.61
N GLY A 22 -12.42 6.94 -8.95
CA GLY A 22 -12.13 8.18 -9.66
C GLY A 22 -10.67 8.34 -10.12
N VAL A 23 -9.80 7.37 -9.86
CA VAL A 23 -8.44 7.31 -10.41
C VAL A 23 -8.34 6.15 -11.40
N ASP A 24 -8.30 6.46 -12.70
CA ASP A 24 -8.23 5.46 -13.77
C ASP A 24 -6.88 4.73 -13.84
N LYS A 25 -5.83 5.31 -13.25
CA LYS A 25 -4.48 4.73 -13.26
C LYS A 25 -4.16 4.09 -11.92
N ALA A 26 -4.17 2.76 -11.89
CA ALA A 26 -3.60 2.00 -10.79
C ALA A 26 -2.09 2.28 -10.67
N ALA A 27 -1.59 2.42 -9.45
CA ALA A 27 -0.17 2.62 -9.17
C ALA A 27 0.34 1.51 -8.26
N SER A 28 1.41 0.82 -8.66
CA SER A 28 2.06 -0.18 -7.83
C SER A 28 3.11 0.45 -6.91
N GLY A 29 3.25 -0.11 -5.72
CA GLY A 29 4.23 0.32 -4.74
C GLY A 29 4.50 -0.75 -3.70
N TYR A 30 5.28 -0.40 -2.69
CA TYR A 30 5.63 -1.29 -1.58
C TYR A 30 5.34 -0.62 -0.25
N ILE A 31 4.86 -1.39 0.74
CA ILE A 31 4.63 -0.86 2.09
C ILE A 31 5.96 -0.51 2.73
N SER A 32 6.10 0.75 3.16
CA SER A 32 7.26 1.22 3.92
C SER A 32 7.01 1.14 5.43
N SER A 33 5.80 1.51 5.86
CA SER A 33 5.34 1.49 7.25
C SER A 33 3.83 1.74 7.30
N TRP A 34 3.22 1.68 8.49
CA TRP A 34 1.83 2.08 8.72
C TRP A 34 1.68 2.63 10.14
N ASN A 35 0.57 3.34 10.37
CA ASN A 35 0.10 3.69 11.70
C ASN A 35 -1.36 3.20 11.86
N TYR A 36 -2.07 3.67 12.88
CA TYR A 36 -3.44 3.24 13.16
C TYR A 36 -4.49 3.69 12.12
N ALA A 37 -4.13 4.55 11.16
CA ALA A 37 -5.06 5.13 10.19
C ALA A 37 -4.59 5.04 8.73
N LEU A 38 -3.27 5.03 8.48
CA LEU A 38 -2.68 5.18 7.15
C LEU A 38 -1.58 4.15 6.91
N VAL A 39 -1.43 3.75 5.64
CA VAL A 39 -0.33 2.93 5.15
C VAL A 39 0.59 3.81 4.30
N PHE A 40 1.88 3.84 4.64
CA PHE A 40 2.88 4.59 3.90
C PHE A 40 3.44 3.70 2.80
N VAL A 41 3.17 4.05 1.54
CA VAL A 41 3.55 3.26 0.36
C VAL A 41 4.55 4.04 -0.48
N ARG A 42 5.65 3.40 -0.87
CA ARG A 42 6.57 3.96 -1.87
C ARG A 42 6.08 3.59 -3.26
N TYR A 43 5.62 4.60 -4.00
CA TYR A 43 5.24 4.47 -5.40
C TYR A 43 6.41 4.88 -6.30
N GLY A 44 6.76 4.04 -7.29
CA GLY A 44 7.85 4.31 -8.21
C GLY A 44 9.25 4.39 -7.56
N ALA A 45 10.18 5.11 -8.20
CA ALA A 45 11.58 5.22 -7.79
C ALA A 45 11.86 6.38 -6.79
N GLY A 46 10.83 7.01 -6.24
CA GLY A 46 10.97 8.15 -5.34
C GLY A 46 11.53 7.75 -3.96
N PRO A 47 12.23 8.67 -3.26
CA PRO A 47 12.77 8.40 -1.92
C PRO A 47 11.70 8.44 -0.82
N GLN A 48 10.54 9.05 -1.08
CA GLN A 48 9.49 9.29 -0.08
C GLN A 48 8.31 8.32 -0.25
N ALA A 49 7.77 7.88 0.89
CA ALA A 49 6.52 7.14 0.93
C ALA A 49 5.34 8.12 0.99
N ALA A 50 4.27 7.82 0.26
CA ALA A 50 3.01 8.54 0.32
C ALA A 50 2.07 7.87 1.32
N ALA A 51 1.44 8.69 2.17
CA ALA A 51 0.41 8.21 3.09
C ALA A 51 -0.86 7.88 2.27
N THR A 52 -1.27 6.63 2.31
CA THR A 52 -2.39 6.10 1.52
C THR A 52 -3.43 5.51 2.46
N ASP A 53 -4.70 5.74 2.13
CA ASP A 53 -5.81 5.09 2.82
C ASP A 53 -5.73 3.58 2.55
N PRO A 54 -5.69 2.72 3.59
CA PRO A 54 -5.63 1.27 3.42
C PRO A 54 -6.78 0.72 2.56
N LYS A 55 -7.92 1.42 2.55
CA LYS A 55 -9.09 1.01 1.77
C LYS A 55 -8.83 1.11 0.26
N ASP A 56 -7.96 2.03 -0.13
CA ASP A 56 -7.56 2.25 -1.52
C ASP A 56 -6.39 1.34 -1.93
N LEU A 57 -5.94 0.43 -1.05
CA LEU A 57 -4.86 -0.49 -1.33
C LEU A 57 -5.36 -1.92 -1.52
N GLU A 58 -4.73 -2.60 -2.46
CA GLU A 58 -4.90 -4.03 -2.69
C GLU A 58 -3.53 -4.70 -2.72
N TRP A 59 -3.45 -5.95 -2.29
CA TRP A 59 -2.23 -6.73 -2.47
C TRP A 59 -1.96 -6.93 -3.96
N ALA A 60 -0.73 -6.66 -4.40
CA ALA A 60 -0.30 -7.08 -5.73
C ALA A 60 -0.21 -8.61 -5.70
N TYR A 61 -1.07 -9.30 -6.45
CA TYR A 61 -1.12 -10.77 -6.49
C TYR A 61 0.29 -11.37 -6.67
N GLY A 62 0.65 -12.34 -5.81
CA GLY A 62 1.95 -13.01 -5.82
C GLY A 62 2.62 -13.21 -4.45
N ALA A 63 1.95 -12.91 -3.34
CA ALA A 63 2.50 -13.17 -2.02
C ALA A 63 1.78 -14.35 -1.36
N ASP A 64 2.19 -15.55 -1.78
CA ASP A 64 2.12 -16.78 -0.97
C ASP A 64 2.94 -16.59 0.32
#